data_AF-A0A848T8W9-F1
#
_entry.id   AF-A0A848T8W9-F1
#
_cell.length_a   1.000
_cell.length_b   1.000
_cell.length_c   1.000
_cell.angle_alpha   90.00
_cell.angle_beta   90.00
_cell.angle_gamma   90.00
#
_symmetry.space_group_name_H-M   'P 1'
#
loop_
_entity.id
_entity.type
_entity.pdbx_description
1 polymer ?
#
loop_
_entity_poly.entity_id
_entity_poly.type
_entity_poly.pdbx_seq_one_letter_code
_entity_poly.pdbx_strand_id
1 'polypeptide(L)'
;MTDKTADLEPVFAEGVDEEPIERNRRIFEGWRFWLIAGYAAIYAAFHMAALNGLSISEWTGLELPFLPNLPMETWNFRIVHISGALGLGFLLFHAADFGDDDDRPATPVFTLAALASALPGLFALSTAIGFASEINSGELPEMGGLTTWAAFPGTPLYDAEVWSFGVPLLVSTFAAIALGWFERRGRDRFRASDAVLVLNAVVVAVYLIAIYSTAARNSVGTALVPIGIAFAATAGSAMILELTRRMAGLALVIITAVFLIYTFTAHLLPGILKVQTPYTWQRFFGFLYTDAGILGPTTAVSSTYIILFIIFAAFLQASKVGDYFVNFAFAAAGRARGGPAKVAIFASGLMGMINGTSAGNVVATGSLTIPLMKKVGYHKKTAGAVEAAASTGGQIMPPIMGAGAFLMAEITGIPYTEIAIAAIIPAVLYFVSVYFMVD
;
A
#
# COMPACT_ATOMS: atom_id res chain seq x y z
N MET A 1 -24.51 48.40 -12.54
CA MET A 1 -24.10 47.05 -12.07
C MET A 1 -25.32 46.42 -11.45
N THR A 2 -25.98 45.50 -12.14
CA THR A 2 -27.11 44.76 -11.59
C THR A 2 -26.59 43.78 -10.55
N ASP A 3 -27.10 43.92 -9.33
CA ASP A 3 -26.80 43.07 -8.19
C ASP A 3 -27.31 41.65 -8.46
N LYS A 4 -26.44 40.82 -9.03
CA LYS A 4 -26.68 39.38 -9.23
C LYS A 4 -26.35 38.56 -7.98
N THR A 5 -26.06 39.19 -6.83
CA THR A 5 -25.65 38.47 -5.62
C THR A 5 -26.81 38.13 -4.69
N ALA A 6 -28.00 38.70 -4.92
CA ALA A 6 -29.16 38.55 -4.04
C ALA A 6 -29.86 37.18 -4.10
N ASP A 7 -29.65 36.37 -5.14
CA ASP A 7 -30.36 35.09 -5.36
C ASP A 7 -29.47 33.84 -5.15
N LEU A 8 -28.33 33.97 -4.46
CA LEU A 8 -27.51 32.80 -4.12
C LEU A 8 -28.02 32.20 -2.81
N GLU A 9 -28.85 31.15 -2.92
CA GLU A 9 -29.10 30.25 -1.79
C GLU A 9 -27.75 29.82 -1.16
N PRO A 10 -27.67 29.72 0.17
CA PRO A 10 -26.45 29.27 0.83
C PRO A 10 -26.11 27.88 0.31
N VAL A 11 -25.01 27.78 -0.45
CA VAL A 11 -24.55 26.49 -0.96
C VAL A 11 -23.79 25.81 0.16
N PHE A 12 -24.42 24.79 0.75
CA PHE A 12 -23.76 23.91 1.70
C PHE A 12 -23.03 22.83 0.92
N ALA A 13 -21.75 22.68 1.21
CA ALA A 13 -20.98 21.56 0.68
C ALA A 13 -21.41 20.28 1.39
N GLU A 14 -21.81 19.27 0.62
CA GLU A 14 -22.18 17.94 1.10
C GLU A 14 -21.59 16.89 0.16
N GLY A 15 -21.02 15.83 0.73
CA GLY A 15 -20.41 14.75 -0.07
C GLY A 15 -19.06 15.13 -0.69
N VAL A 16 -18.38 16.15 -0.15
CA VAL A 16 -17.05 16.59 -0.62
C VAL A 16 -16.00 15.48 -0.41
N ASP A 17 -16.22 14.64 0.59
CA ASP A 17 -15.37 13.50 0.96
C ASP A 17 -15.69 12.22 0.14
N GLU A 18 -16.65 12.25 -0.80
CA GLU A 18 -16.97 11.07 -1.62
C GLU A 18 -15.90 10.79 -2.66
N GLU A 19 -15.22 9.65 -2.53
CA GLU A 19 -14.23 9.20 -3.50
C GLU A 19 -14.87 8.44 -4.67
N PRO A 20 -14.43 8.70 -5.92
CA PRO A 20 -14.82 7.89 -7.06
C PRO A 20 -14.40 6.43 -6.87
N ILE A 21 -15.35 5.51 -7.00
CA ILE A 21 -15.06 4.08 -6.85
C ILE A 21 -14.29 3.58 -8.08
N GLU A 22 -13.13 2.97 -7.86
CA GLU A 22 -12.32 2.39 -8.92
C GLU A 22 -13.06 1.23 -9.62
N ARG A 23 -12.81 1.10 -10.92
CA ARG A 23 -13.51 0.13 -11.79
C ARG A 23 -13.31 -1.32 -11.38
N ASN A 24 -12.22 -1.63 -10.71
CA ASN A 24 -11.90 -2.97 -10.20
C ASN A 24 -12.05 -3.10 -8.68
N ARG A 25 -12.51 -2.06 -7.97
CA ARG A 25 -12.76 -2.12 -6.52
C ARG A 25 -14.08 -2.80 -6.22
N ARG A 26 -14.04 -3.74 -5.27
CA ARG A 26 -15.23 -4.42 -4.74
C ARG A 26 -16.01 -3.52 -3.81
N ILE A 27 -17.32 -3.72 -3.81
CA ILE A 27 -18.26 -3.02 -2.94
C ILE A 27 -18.99 -4.09 -2.15
N PHE A 28 -18.63 -4.21 -0.87
CA PHE A 28 -19.18 -5.26 -0.01
C PHE A 28 -20.40 -4.76 0.76
N GLU A 29 -21.35 -5.67 0.96
CA GLU A 29 -22.52 -5.48 1.82
C GLU A 29 -22.61 -6.60 2.87
N GLY A 30 -23.43 -6.38 3.90
CA GLY A 30 -23.71 -7.36 4.95
C GLY A 30 -22.46 -7.85 5.69
N TRP A 31 -22.34 -9.16 5.89
CA TRP A 31 -21.24 -9.74 6.68
C TRP A 31 -19.86 -9.56 6.04
N ARG A 32 -19.77 -9.45 4.71
CA ARG A 32 -18.48 -9.26 4.02
C ARG A 32 -17.92 -7.86 4.22
N PHE A 33 -18.81 -6.87 4.28
CA PHE A 33 -18.44 -5.51 4.66
C PHE A 33 -17.80 -5.53 6.05
N TRP A 34 -18.47 -6.15 7.02
CA TRP A 34 -17.96 -6.25 8.39
C TRP A 34 -16.65 -7.04 8.49
N LEU A 35 -16.45 -8.06 7.66
CA LEU A 35 -15.18 -8.78 7.59
C LEU A 35 -14.05 -7.85 7.15
N ILE A 36 -14.25 -7.08 6.09
CA ILE A 36 -13.22 -6.18 5.55
C ILE A 36 -12.99 -4.98 6.47
N ALA A 37 -14.06 -4.40 7.02
CA ALA A 37 -13.95 -3.36 8.02
C ALA A 37 -13.21 -3.85 9.26
N GLY A 38 -13.51 -5.08 9.72
CA GLY A 38 -12.82 -5.72 10.83
C GLY A 38 -11.33 -5.96 10.55
N TYR A 39 -10.99 -6.47 9.36
CA TYR A 39 -9.59 -6.59 8.93
C TYR A 39 -8.91 -5.21 8.96
N ALA A 40 -9.47 -4.21 8.27
CA ALA A 40 -8.87 -2.87 8.20
C ALA A 40 -8.69 -2.25 9.60
N ALA A 41 -9.65 -2.44 10.50
CA ALA A 41 -9.56 -1.99 11.89
C ALA A 41 -8.46 -2.72 12.67
N ILE A 42 -8.35 -4.05 12.55
CA ILE A 42 -7.28 -4.84 13.18
C ILE A 42 -5.91 -4.42 12.63
N TYR A 43 -5.80 -4.22 11.31
CA TYR A 43 -4.59 -3.77 10.65
C TYR A 43 -4.17 -2.38 11.14
N ALA A 44 -5.10 -1.43 11.22
CA ALA A 44 -4.84 -0.11 11.78
C ALA A 44 -4.44 -0.18 13.26
N ALA A 45 -5.17 -0.96 14.07
CA ALA A 45 -4.89 -1.15 15.49
C ALA A 45 -3.52 -1.78 15.74
N PHE A 46 -3.10 -2.75 14.92
CA PHE A 46 -1.77 -3.35 14.98
C PHE A 46 -0.67 -2.29 14.83
N HIS A 47 -0.78 -1.40 13.85
CA HIS A 47 0.23 -0.34 13.65
C HIS A 47 0.24 0.66 14.80
N MET A 48 -0.95 1.09 15.26
CA MET A 48 -1.08 1.95 16.43
C MET A 48 -0.44 1.31 17.67
N ALA A 49 -0.72 0.04 17.93
CA ALA A 49 -0.19 -0.69 19.08
C ALA A 49 1.33 -0.86 18.98
N ALA A 50 1.83 -1.33 17.84
CA ALA A 50 3.25 -1.58 17.62
C ALA A 50 4.10 -0.31 17.78
N LEU A 51 3.61 0.83 17.27
CA LEU A 51 4.33 2.11 17.30
C LEU A 51 4.25 2.80 18.67
N ASN A 52 3.27 2.45 19.51
CA ASN A 52 3.14 2.96 20.88
C ASN A 52 3.69 1.98 21.94
N GLY A 53 4.30 0.86 21.53
CA GLY A 53 4.85 -0.13 22.45
C GLY A 53 3.79 -0.79 23.34
N LEU A 54 2.55 -0.94 22.85
CA LEU A 54 1.46 -1.54 23.63
C LEU A 54 1.58 -3.07 23.63
N SER A 55 2.49 -3.63 24.42
CA SER A 55 2.53 -5.09 24.59
C SER A 55 1.62 -5.57 25.73
N ILE A 56 0.81 -6.59 25.45
CA ILE A 56 -0.03 -7.23 26.47
C ILE A 56 0.86 -7.84 27.56
N SER A 57 2.03 -8.35 27.20
CA SER A 57 3.02 -8.90 28.13
C SER A 57 3.58 -7.84 29.09
N GLU A 58 3.93 -6.63 28.63
CA GLU A 58 4.35 -5.56 29.54
C GLU A 58 3.21 -5.06 30.44
N TRP A 59 1.97 -5.04 29.93
CA TRP A 59 0.83 -4.51 30.68
C TRP A 59 0.24 -5.51 31.68
N THR A 60 0.28 -6.80 31.37
CA THR A 60 -0.42 -7.85 32.15
C THR A 60 0.52 -8.90 32.73
N GLY A 61 1.78 -8.93 32.29
CA GLY A 61 2.73 -9.99 32.63
C GLY A 61 2.42 -11.35 31.99
N LEU A 62 1.39 -11.44 31.14
CA LEU A 62 0.98 -12.67 30.47
C LEU A 62 1.63 -12.76 29.08
N GLU A 63 2.50 -13.76 28.91
CA GLU A 63 2.99 -14.16 27.60
C GLU A 63 1.95 -15.07 26.95
N LEU A 64 1.18 -14.51 26.02
CA LEU A 64 0.22 -15.27 25.23
C LEU A 64 0.93 -15.85 23.98
N PRO A 65 0.86 -17.18 23.76
CA PRO A 65 1.38 -17.78 22.54
C PRO A 65 0.76 -17.10 21.31
N PHE A 66 1.56 -16.86 20.27
CA PHE A 66 1.18 -16.24 18.99
C PHE A 66 0.91 -14.72 18.97
N LEU A 67 0.89 -14.04 20.12
CA LEU A 67 0.85 -12.58 20.14
C LEU A 67 2.27 -12.00 20.10
N PRO A 68 2.55 -11.01 19.24
CA PRO A 68 3.87 -10.41 19.18
C PRO A 68 4.15 -9.61 20.45
N ASN A 69 5.36 -9.73 20.98
CA ASN A 69 5.88 -8.75 21.94
C ASN A 69 6.18 -7.46 21.18
N LEU A 70 5.65 -6.34 21.68
CA LEU A 70 5.87 -5.01 21.14
C LEU A 70 6.89 -4.28 22.03
N PRO A 71 7.88 -3.57 21.48
CA PRO A 71 8.13 -3.37 20.05
C PRO A 71 8.68 -4.62 19.36
N MET A 72 8.13 -4.93 18.18
CA MET A 72 8.63 -6.03 17.36
C MET A 72 10.01 -5.71 16.79
N GLU A 73 10.78 -6.76 16.50
CA GLU A 73 11.91 -6.64 15.60
C GLU A 73 11.45 -6.02 14.26
N THR A 74 12.26 -5.09 13.74
CA THR A 74 11.88 -4.23 12.62
C THR A 74 11.55 -4.97 11.33
N TRP A 75 12.25 -6.06 10.99
CA TRP A 75 11.91 -6.87 9.82
C TRP A 75 10.60 -7.61 10.03
N ASN A 76 10.38 -8.21 11.20
CA ASN A 76 9.12 -8.89 11.50
C ASN A 76 7.93 -7.93 11.39
N PHE A 77 8.06 -6.70 11.90
CA PHE A 77 7.03 -5.67 11.75
C PHE A 77 6.73 -5.35 10.27
N ARG A 78 7.78 -5.14 9.46
CA ARG A 78 7.65 -4.83 8.03
C ARG A 78 7.08 -6.01 7.22
N ILE A 79 7.43 -7.25 7.57
CA ILE A 79 6.89 -8.46 6.94
C ILE A 79 5.39 -8.60 7.21
N VAL A 80 4.97 -8.40 8.47
CA VAL A 80 3.55 -8.42 8.85
C VAL A 80 2.78 -7.29 8.15
N HIS A 81 3.36 -6.09 8.07
CA HIS A 81 2.80 -4.96 7.32
C HIS A 81 2.55 -5.34 5.85
N ILE A 82 3.57 -5.84 5.14
CA ILE A 82 3.43 -6.24 3.73
C ILE A 82 2.37 -7.33 3.57
N SER A 83 2.39 -8.37 4.42
CA SER A 83 1.42 -9.46 4.35
C SER A 83 -0.01 -8.96 4.59
N GLY A 84 -0.20 -8.05 5.55
CA GLY A 84 -1.50 -7.46 5.86
C GLY A 84 -2.01 -6.55 4.73
N ALA A 85 -1.13 -5.73 4.17
CA ALA A 85 -1.43 -4.88 3.01
C ALA A 85 -1.81 -5.71 1.78
N LEU A 86 -1.06 -6.78 1.48
CA LEU A 86 -1.37 -7.71 0.39
C LEU A 86 -2.74 -8.36 0.61
N GLY A 87 -3.02 -8.80 1.84
CA GLY A 87 -4.29 -9.42 2.21
C GLY A 87 -5.49 -8.49 1.98
N LEU A 88 -5.45 -7.26 2.52
CA LEU A 88 -6.48 -6.25 2.29
C LEU A 88 -6.60 -5.90 0.80
N GLY A 89 -5.47 -5.68 0.13
CA GLY A 89 -5.41 -5.29 -1.28
C GLY A 89 -6.07 -6.31 -2.19
N PHE A 90 -5.74 -7.60 -2.06
CA PHE A 90 -6.36 -8.65 -2.88
C PHE A 90 -7.84 -8.85 -2.58
N LEU A 91 -8.27 -8.68 -1.33
CA LEU A 91 -9.67 -8.76 -0.97
C LEU A 91 -10.48 -7.56 -1.48
N LEU A 92 -9.90 -6.37 -1.56
CA LEU A 92 -10.58 -5.15 -2.04
C LEU A 92 -10.53 -4.97 -3.56
N PHE A 93 -9.41 -5.30 -4.21
CA PHE A 93 -9.19 -5.03 -5.63
C PHE A 93 -9.17 -6.29 -6.46
N HIS A 94 -10.00 -6.28 -7.50
CA HIS A 94 -10.10 -7.35 -8.46
C HIS A 94 -9.00 -7.24 -9.53
N ALA A 95 -8.58 -8.40 -10.07
CA ALA A 95 -7.56 -8.52 -11.11
C ALA A 95 -7.96 -7.83 -12.44
N ALA A 96 -9.25 -7.70 -12.72
CA ALA A 96 -9.77 -7.04 -13.91
C ALA A 96 -10.90 -6.07 -13.56
N ASP A 97 -11.25 -5.18 -14.49
CA ASP A 97 -12.35 -4.25 -14.28
C ASP A 97 -13.71 -4.99 -14.20
N PHE A 98 -14.58 -4.51 -13.31
CA PHE A 98 -16.01 -4.80 -13.39
C PHE A 98 -16.57 -4.04 -14.61
N GLY A 99 -17.39 -4.71 -15.42
CA GLY A 99 -18.02 -4.06 -16.58
C GLY A 99 -19.10 -3.06 -16.14
N ASP A 100 -19.49 -2.16 -17.04
CA ASP A 100 -20.56 -1.18 -16.77
C ASP A 100 -21.92 -1.86 -16.52
N ASP A 101 -22.16 -3.02 -17.16
CA ASP A 101 -23.28 -3.94 -16.88
C ASP A 101 -22.70 -5.24 -16.25
N ASP A 102 -22.72 -5.37 -14.93
CA ASP A 102 -22.16 -6.52 -14.18
C ASP A 102 -23.00 -7.81 -14.30
N ASP A 103 -23.61 -8.04 -15.47
CA ASP A 103 -24.46 -9.21 -15.82
C ASP A 103 -23.65 -10.41 -16.34
N ARG A 104 -22.31 -10.34 -16.28
CA ARG A 104 -21.48 -11.45 -16.78
C ARG A 104 -21.63 -12.67 -15.87
N PRO A 105 -21.87 -13.87 -16.42
CA PRO A 105 -22.06 -15.06 -15.62
C PRO A 105 -20.79 -15.40 -14.84
N ALA A 106 -20.99 -15.88 -13.60
CA ALA A 106 -19.90 -16.39 -12.78
C ALA A 106 -19.23 -17.59 -13.46
N THR A 107 -17.93 -17.76 -13.22
CA THR A 107 -17.13 -18.84 -13.83
C THR A 107 -16.77 -19.91 -12.80
N PRO A 108 -17.63 -20.91 -12.54
CA PRO A 108 -17.42 -21.88 -11.46
C PRO A 108 -16.16 -22.74 -11.68
N VAL A 109 -15.80 -23.03 -12.95
CA VAL A 109 -14.60 -23.80 -13.28
C VAL A 109 -13.33 -23.07 -12.83
N PHE A 110 -13.20 -21.77 -13.12
CA PHE A 110 -12.06 -20.98 -12.66
C PHE A 110 -12.05 -20.79 -11.15
N THR A 111 -13.21 -20.63 -10.51
CA THR A 111 -13.29 -20.62 -9.03
C THR A 111 -12.83 -21.95 -8.44
N LEU A 112 -13.26 -23.10 -8.98
CA LEU A 112 -12.84 -24.41 -8.50
C LEU A 112 -11.35 -24.65 -8.72
N ALA A 113 -10.83 -24.27 -9.88
CA ALA A 113 -9.40 -24.33 -10.17
C ALA A 113 -8.60 -23.44 -9.20
N ALA A 114 -9.12 -22.25 -8.87
CA ALA A 114 -8.48 -21.36 -7.91
C ALA A 114 -8.50 -21.96 -6.50
N LEU A 115 -9.62 -22.54 -6.05
CA LEU A 115 -9.66 -23.29 -4.79
C LEU A 115 -8.68 -24.48 -4.78
N ALA A 116 -8.56 -25.21 -5.89
CA ALA A 116 -7.60 -26.31 -6.01
C ALA A 116 -6.15 -25.81 -5.90
N SER A 117 -5.86 -24.61 -6.41
CA SER A 117 -4.53 -23.98 -6.27
C SER A 117 -4.18 -23.64 -4.82
N ALA A 118 -5.15 -23.61 -3.89
CA ALA A 118 -4.87 -23.45 -2.46
C ALA A 118 -4.14 -24.67 -1.85
N LEU A 119 -4.35 -25.89 -2.38
CA LEU A 119 -3.76 -27.11 -1.83
C LEU A 119 -2.22 -27.06 -1.74
N PRO A 120 -1.47 -26.71 -2.81
CA PRO A 120 -0.02 -26.56 -2.69
C PRO A 120 0.39 -25.40 -1.76
N GLY A 121 -0.42 -24.34 -1.66
CA GLY A 121 -0.18 -23.25 -0.71
C GLY A 121 -0.36 -23.68 0.76
N LEU A 122 -1.40 -24.45 1.06
CA LEU A 122 -1.63 -25.04 2.39
C LEU A 122 -0.56 -26.05 2.76
N PHE A 123 -0.08 -26.83 1.79
CA PHE A 123 1.06 -27.72 1.99
C PHE A 123 2.33 -26.93 2.32
N ALA A 124 2.64 -25.87 1.55
CA ALA A 124 3.75 -24.96 1.88
C ALA A 124 3.59 -24.30 3.25
N LEU A 125 2.37 -23.91 3.65
CA LEU A 125 2.08 -23.37 4.98
C LEU A 125 2.43 -24.39 6.07
N SER A 126 1.98 -25.63 5.91
CA SER A 126 2.25 -26.70 6.88
C SER A 126 3.75 -26.96 7.02
N THR A 127 4.49 -26.93 5.90
CA THR A 127 5.95 -27.05 5.89
C THR A 127 6.63 -25.87 6.58
N ALA A 128 6.19 -24.63 6.32
CA ALA A 128 6.74 -23.42 6.94
C ALA A 128 6.49 -23.40 8.46
N ILE A 129 5.31 -23.84 8.92
CA ILE A 129 5.02 -24.03 10.35
C ILE A 129 5.92 -25.12 10.94
N GLY A 130 6.15 -26.21 10.20
CA GLY A 130 7.11 -27.26 10.59
C GLY A 130 8.52 -26.72 10.79
N PHE A 131 9.01 -25.88 9.87
CA PHE A 131 10.30 -25.20 10.02
C PHE A 131 10.33 -24.28 11.24
N ALA A 132 9.28 -23.50 11.47
CA ALA A 132 9.18 -22.67 12.66
C ALA A 132 9.21 -23.50 13.95
N SER A 133 8.52 -24.64 13.98
CA SER A 133 8.55 -25.58 15.12
C SER A 133 9.94 -26.16 15.34
N GLU A 134 10.63 -26.57 14.27
CA GLU A 134 11.98 -27.12 14.32
C GLU A 134 12.98 -26.08 14.86
N ILE A 135 12.89 -24.83 14.38
CA ILE A 135 13.73 -23.71 14.84
C ILE A 135 13.55 -23.46 16.35
N ASN A 136 12.32 -23.57 16.85
CA ASN A 136 11.98 -23.35 18.26
C ASN A 136 12.12 -24.60 19.14
N SER A 137 12.53 -25.75 18.58
CA SER A 137 12.67 -27.01 19.33
C SER A 137 13.82 -26.98 20.35
N GLY A 138 14.83 -26.13 20.11
CA GLY A 138 16.08 -26.13 20.87
C GLY A 138 17.06 -27.25 20.47
N GLU A 139 16.73 -28.07 19.47
CA GLU A 139 17.56 -29.20 19.03
C GLU A 139 18.61 -28.79 17.97
N LEU A 140 18.37 -27.70 17.25
CA LEU A 140 19.27 -27.21 16.22
C LEU A 140 20.51 -26.52 16.81
N PRO A 141 21.70 -26.68 16.20
CA PRO A 141 22.92 -26.04 16.69
C PRO A 141 22.81 -24.51 16.67
N GLU A 142 23.45 -23.81 17.61
CA GLU A 142 23.49 -22.35 17.65
C GLU A 142 24.86 -21.80 17.25
N MET A 143 24.88 -20.65 16.57
CA MET A 143 26.08 -19.88 16.28
C MET A 143 25.85 -18.42 16.69
N GLY A 144 26.57 -17.96 17.71
CA GLY A 144 26.45 -16.59 18.20
C GLY A 144 25.10 -16.29 18.87
N GLY A 145 24.50 -17.28 19.54
CA GLY A 145 23.21 -17.14 20.23
C GLY A 145 21.99 -17.14 19.30
N LEU A 146 22.17 -17.52 18.03
CA LEU A 146 21.09 -17.74 17.07
C LEU A 146 21.13 -19.16 16.56
N THR A 147 19.96 -19.79 16.43
CA THR A 147 19.79 -21.09 15.79
C THR A 147 20.39 -21.07 14.39
N THR A 148 21.09 -22.14 14.01
CA THR A 148 21.65 -22.30 12.67
C THR A 148 20.63 -22.99 11.77
N TRP A 149 20.51 -22.49 10.53
CA TRP A 149 19.63 -23.06 9.52
C TRP A 149 20.45 -23.48 8.30
N ALA A 150 20.93 -24.72 8.30
CA ALA A 150 21.89 -25.25 7.33
C ALA A 150 21.22 -25.87 6.08
N ALA A 151 20.46 -25.05 5.35
CA ALA A 151 19.80 -25.44 4.10
C ALA A 151 20.75 -25.29 2.89
N PHE A 152 21.64 -26.26 2.67
CA PHE A 152 22.58 -26.31 1.55
C PHE A 152 22.34 -27.54 0.67
N PRO A 153 22.70 -27.50 -0.64
CA PRO A 153 22.49 -28.63 -1.54
C PRO A 153 23.01 -29.95 -0.97
N GLY A 154 22.14 -30.97 -0.95
CA GLY A 154 22.43 -32.29 -0.39
C GLY A 154 22.01 -32.50 1.07
N THR A 155 21.43 -31.50 1.74
CA THR A 155 20.80 -31.69 3.06
C THR A 155 19.29 -31.94 2.96
N PRO A 156 18.68 -32.72 3.88
CA PRO A 156 17.24 -32.91 3.91
C PRO A 156 16.46 -31.59 4.04
N LEU A 157 17.02 -30.61 4.77
CA LEU A 157 16.44 -29.27 4.91
C LEU A 157 16.38 -28.55 3.56
N TYR A 158 17.43 -28.63 2.76
CA TYR A 158 17.43 -28.05 1.41
C TYR A 158 16.35 -28.68 0.53
N ASP A 159 16.24 -30.00 0.53
CA ASP A 159 15.20 -30.70 -0.24
C ASP A 159 13.79 -30.33 0.22
N ALA A 160 13.57 -30.18 1.54
CA ALA A 160 12.30 -29.71 2.08
C ALA A 160 12.00 -28.25 1.69
N GLU A 161 12.99 -27.36 1.72
CA GLU A 161 12.82 -25.97 1.27
C GLU A 161 12.45 -25.87 -0.21
N VAL A 162 13.01 -26.74 -1.06
CA VAL A 162 12.71 -26.77 -2.49
C VAL A 162 11.35 -27.41 -2.75
N TRP A 163 11.15 -28.66 -2.32
CA TRP A 163 10.06 -29.50 -2.79
C TRP A 163 8.81 -29.46 -1.90
N SER A 164 8.98 -29.22 -0.60
CA SER A 164 7.87 -29.18 0.36
C SER A 164 7.37 -27.77 0.65
N PHE A 165 8.23 -26.76 0.46
CA PHE A 165 7.89 -25.35 0.68
C PHE A 165 7.87 -24.55 -0.62
N GLY A 166 9.02 -24.43 -1.28
CA GLY A 166 9.25 -23.44 -2.34
C GLY A 166 8.45 -23.68 -3.62
N VAL A 167 8.58 -24.87 -4.21
CA VAL A 167 7.85 -25.24 -5.44
C VAL A 167 6.33 -25.19 -5.21
N PRO A 168 5.75 -25.79 -4.15
CA PRO A 168 4.33 -25.67 -3.88
C PRO A 168 3.85 -24.21 -3.71
N LEU A 169 4.61 -23.38 -3.00
CA LEU A 169 4.29 -21.96 -2.83
C LEU A 169 4.26 -21.22 -4.17
N LEU A 170 5.25 -21.41 -5.04
CA LEU A 170 5.25 -20.77 -6.36
C LEU A 170 4.10 -21.26 -7.23
N VAL A 171 3.84 -22.57 -7.26
CA VAL A 171 2.72 -23.14 -8.03
C VAL A 171 1.40 -22.53 -7.57
N SER A 172 1.15 -22.50 -6.26
CA SER A 172 -0.02 -21.85 -5.66
C SER A 172 -0.13 -20.38 -6.08
N THR A 173 0.96 -19.63 -5.94
CA THR A 173 0.99 -18.18 -6.18
C THR A 173 0.74 -17.84 -7.64
N PHE A 174 1.50 -18.43 -8.56
CA PHE A 174 1.36 -18.14 -9.99
C PHE A 174 0.05 -18.68 -10.57
N ALA A 175 -0.44 -19.83 -10.09
CA ALA A 175 -1.76 -20.32 -10.47
C ALA A 175 -2.86 -19.35 -10.01
N ALA A 176 -2.82 -18.88 -8.76
CA ALA A 176 -3.80 -17.93 -8.25
C ALA A 176 -3.76 -16.57 -8.97
N ILE A 177 -2.56 -16.05 -9.30
CA ILE A 177 -2.41 -14.85 -10.13
C ILE A 177 -3.06 -15.08 -11.49
N ALA A 178 -2.68 -16.14 -12.20
CA ALA A 178 -3.20 -16.43 -13.54
C ALA A 178 -4.72 -16.64 -13.54
N LEU A 179 -5.24 -17.43 -12.61
CA LEU A 179 -6.67 -17.72 -12.47
C LEU A 179 -7.47 -16.47 -12.10
N GLY A 180 -6.90 -15.54 -11.33
CA GLY A 180 -7.55 -14.28 -10.96
C GLY A 180 -7.97 -13.42 -12.16
N TRP A 181 -7.24 -13.47 -13.27
CA TRP A 181 -7.60 -12.78 -14.51
C TRP A 181 -8.84 -13.35 -15.20
N PHE A 182 -9.13 -14.64 -14.99
CA PHE A 182 -10.20 -15.37 -15.67
C PHE A 182 -11.40 -15.68 -14.78
N GLU A 183 -11.19 -15.77 -13.46
CA GLU A 183 -12.28 -15.90 -12.51
C GLU A 183 -13.25 -14.73 -12.71
N ARG A 184 -14.55 -14.97 -12.54
CA ARG A 184 -15.60 -13.95 -12.56
C ARG A 184 -16.61 -14.28 -11.47
N ARG A 185 -16.91 -13.26 -10.65
CA ARG A 185 -17.96 -13.22 -9.65
C ARG A 185 -18.41 -11.77 -9.49
N GLY A 186 -19.64 -11.60 -9.01
CA GLY A 186 -20.22 -10.28 -8.76
C GLY A 186 -19.37 -9.41 -7.86
N ARG A 187 -19.52 -8.09 -8.02
CA ARG A 187 -18.75 -7.06 -7.33
C ARG A 187 -18.80 -7.12 -5.79
N ASP A 188 -19.83 -7.75 -5.23
CA ASP A 188 -20.04 -7.96 -3.80
C ASP A 188 -19.31 -9.19 -3.22
N ARG A 189 -18.61 -9.98 -4.03
CA ARG A 189 -18.14 -11.32 -3.65
C ARG A 189 -16.62 -11.44 -3.62
N PHE A 190 -16.13 -12.16 -2.62
CA PHE A 190 -14.76 -12.67 -2.63
C PHE A 190 -14.58 -13.69 -3.75
N ARG A 191 -13.38 -13.68 -4.32
CA ARG A 191 -12.92 -14.62 -5.34
C ARG A 191 -11.96 -15.60 -4.73
N ALA A 192 -12.02 -16.84 -5.21
CA ALA A 192 -11.16 -17.89 -4.68
C ALA A 192 -9.69 -17.57 -4.93
N SER A 193 -9.34 -17.04 -6.11
CA SER A 193 -7.97 -16.65 -6.45
C SER A 193 -7.38 -15.68 -5.42
N ASP A 194 -8.17 -14.70 -4.98
CA ASP A 194 -7.71 -13.66 -4.07
C ASP A 194 -7.58 -14.19 -2.65
N ALA A 195 -8.46 -15.09 -2.22
CA ALA A 195 -8.30 -15.81 -0.95
C ALA A 195 -7.02 -16.68 -0.95
N VAL A 196 -6.67 -17.31 -2.08
CA VAL A 196 -5.41 -18.05 -2.22
C VAL A 196 -4.19 -17.12 -2.18
N LEU A 197 -4.27 -15.93 -2.80
CA LEU A 197 -3.19 -14.94 -2.71
C LEU A 197 -3.01 -14.41 -1.27
N VAL A 198 -4.11 -14.20 -0.54
CA VAL A 198 -4.06 -13.85 0.90
C VAL A 198 -3.38 -14.97 1.69
N LEU A 199 -3.75 -16.23 1.45
CA LEU A 199 -3.10 -17.39 2.06
C LEU A 199 -1.59 -17.39 1.77
N ASN A 200 -1.19 -17.24 0.50
CA ASN A 200 0.22 -17.28 0.12
C ASN A 200 1.02 -16.10 0.70
N ALA A 201 0.42 -14.92 0.88
CA ALA A 201 1.04 -13.81 1.59
C ALA A 201 1.36 -14.18 3.04
N VAL A 202 0.43 -14.86 3.72
CA VAL A 202 0.67 -15.40 5.08
C VAL A 202 1.75 -16.47 5.06
N VAL A 203 1.78 -17.37 4.08
CA VAL A 203 2.83 -18.40 3.96
C VAL A 203 4.22 -17.77 3.83
N VAL A 204 4.36 -16.75 2.98
CA VAL A 204 5.61 -15.99 2.83
C VAL A 204 6.02 -15.36 4.15
N ALA A 205 5.07 -14.72 4.86
CA ALA A 205 5.35 -14.08 6.14
C ALA A 205 5.79 -15.08 7.21
N VAL A 206 5.07 -16.20 7.37
CA VAL A 206 5.39 -17.25 8.34
C VAL A 206 6.80 -17.81 8.10
N TYR A 207 7.14 -18.12 6.85
CA TYR A 207 8.47 -18.61 6.51
C TYR A 207 9.57 -17.56 6.78
N LEU A 208 9.40 -16.32 6.29
CA LEU A 208 10.43 -15.29 6.45
C LEU A 208 10.66 -14.91 7.91
N ILE A 209 9.60 -14.78 8.72
CA ILE A 209 9.71 -14.51 10.17
C ILE A 209 10.49 -15.63 10.86
N ALA A 210 10.17 -16.90 10.55
CA ALA A 210 10.88 -18.04 11.13
C ALA A 210 12.36 -18.09 10.73
N ILE A 211 12.68 -17.91 9.45
CA ILE A 211 14.07 -18.01 9.00
C ILE A 211 14.89 -16.78 9.45
N TYR A 212 14.29 -15.59 9.49
CA TYR A 212 14.99 -14.38 9.93
C TYR A 212 15.19 -14.28 11.44
N SER A 213 14.55 -15.14 12.24
CA SER A 213 14.93 -15.32 13.65
C SER A 213 16.18 -16.21 13.84
N THR A 214 16.72 -16.80 12.76
CA THR A 214 17.92 -17.64 12.79
C THR A 214 19.18 -16.89 12.33
N ALA A 215 20.35 -17.52 12.48
CA ALA A 215 21.62 -17.03 11.94
C ALA A 215 21.60 -16.88 10.39
N ALA A 216 20.65 -17.50 9.69
CA ALA A 216 20.54 -17.40 8.24
C ALA A 216 20.32 -15.96 7.75
N ARG A 217 19.72 -15.09 8.57
CA ARG A 217 19.57 -13.66 8.23
C ARG A 217 20.90 -12.97 7.89
N ASN A 218 22.01 -13.44 8.47
CA ASN A 218 23.35 -12.88 8.23
C ASN A 218 23.92 -13.27 6.87
N SER A 219 23.34 -14.27 6.20
CA SER A 219 23.77 -14.76 4.89
C SER A 219 23.01 -14.10 3.72
N VAL A 220 22.02 -13.26 4.01
CA VAL A 220 21.18 -12.64 2.98
C VAL A 220 22.01 -11.68 2.12
N GLY A 221 21.82 -11.73 0.80
CA GLY A 221 22.65 -11.00 -0.18
C GLY A 221 23.94 -11.72 -0.59
N THR A 222 24.28 -12.83 0.06
CA THR A 222 25.39 -13.72 -0.33
C THR A 222 24.89 -14.92 -1.13
N ALA A 223 25.81 -15.71 -1.69
CA ALA A 223 25.49 -16.97 -2.36
C ALA A 223 25.07 -18.09 -1.40
N LEU A 224 25.25 -17.90 -0.09
CA LEU A 224 24.97 -18.89 0.96
C LEU A 224 23.55 -18.74 1.56
N VAL A 225 22.76 -17.77 1.08
CA VAL A 225 21.39 -17.57 1.54
C VAL A 225 20.56 -18.83 1.35
N PRO A 226 19.79 -19.30 2.36
CA PRO A 226 18.88 -20.44 2.18
C PRO A 226 17.99 -20.31 0.95
N ILE A 227 17.81 -21.42 0.24
CA ILE A 227 17.10 -21.39 -1.04
C ILE A 227 15.61 -21.08 -0.87
N GLY A 228 15.02 -21.46 0.27
CA GLY A 228 13.63 -21.14 0.58
C GLY A 228 13.37 -19.63 0.67
N ILE A 229 14.35 -18.80 1.07
CA ILE A 229 14.21 -17.33 1.04
C ILE A 229 14.01 -16.86 -0.40
N ALA A 230 14.75 -17.42 -1.36
CA ALA A 230 14.58 -17.06 -2.76
C ALA A 230 13.20 -17.43 -3.31
N PHE A 231 12.65 -18.59 -2.89
CA PHE A 231 11.28 -18.98 -3.22
C PHE A 231 10.24 -18.04 -2.60
N ALA A 232 10.35 -17.77 -1.29
CA ALA A 232 9.44 -16.87 -0.58
C ALA A 232 9.48 -15.45 -1.16
N ALA A 233 10.68 -14.92 -1.42
CA ALA A 233 10.88 -13.63 -2.03
C ALA A 233 10.32 -13.56 -3.46
N THR A 234 10.48 -14.64 -4.26
CA THR A 234 9.88 -14.71 -5.60
C THR A 234 8.36 -14.65 -5.53
N ALA A 235 7.73 -15.44 -4.65
CA ALA A 235 6.27 -15.42 -4.45
C ALA A 235 5.79 -14.04 -3.97
N GLY A 236 6.44 -13.50 -2.93
CA GLY A 236 6.10 -12.20 -2.36
C GLY A 236 6.23 -11.06 -3.36
N SER A 237 7.34 -11.01 -4.12
CA SER A 237 7.53 -10.01 -5.18
C SER A 237 6.51 -10.15 -6.30
N ALA A 238 6.15 -11.37 -6.71
CA ALA A 238 5.10 -11.59 -7.70
C ALA A 238 3.74 -11.06 -7.22
N MET A 239 3.40 -11.28 -5.95
CA MET A 239 2.18 -10.74 -5.34
C MET A 239 2.20 -9.21 -5.24
N ILE A 240 3.33 -8.60 -4.86
CA ILE A 240 3.49 -7.14 -4.83
C ILE A 240 3.30 -6.55 -6.23
N LEU A 241 3.90 -7.15 -7.26
CA LEU A 241 3.72 -6.71 -8.65
C LEU A 241 2.28 -6.84 -9.11
N GLU A 242 1.61 -7.95 -8.79
CA GLU A 242 0.21 -8.15 -9.15
C GLU A 242 -0.71 -7.17 -8.41
N LEU A 243 -0.49 -6.88 -7.13
CA LEU A 243 -1.28 -5.88 -6.43
C LEU A 243 -1.00 -4.46 -6.94
N THR A 244 0.26 -4.14 -7.23
CA THR A 244 0.67 -2.87 -7.85
C THR A 244 -0.04 -2.69 -9.18
N ARG A 245 -0.14 -3.74 -10.00
CA ARG A 245 -0.90 -3.73 -11.25
C ARG A 245 -2.37 -3.38 -11.04
N ARG A 246 -3.01 -3.98 -10.02
CA ARG A 246 -4.43 -3.77 -9.71
C ARG A 246 -4.71 -2.36 -9.21
N MET A 247 -3.79 -1.77 -8.46
CA MET A 247 -4.00 -0.45 -7.84
C MET A 247 -3.48 0.71 -8.69
N ALA A 248 -2.28 0.58 -9.27
CA ALA A 248 -1.58 1.65 -9.97
C ALA A 248 -1.46 1.42 -11.50
N GLY A 249 -1.95 0.29 -12.00
CA GLY A 249 -1.90 -0.05 -13.43
C GLY A 249 -0.56 -0.63 -13.90
N LEU A 250 -0.40 -0.75 -15.21
CA LEU A 250 0.73 -1.46 -15.83
C LEU A 250 2.05 -0.67 -15.87
N ALA A 251 2.01 0.65 -15.67
CA ALA A 251 3.20 1.49 -15.86
C ALA A 251 4.37 1.08 -14.95
N LEU A 252 4.13 0.97 -13.64
CA LEU A 252 5.16 0.53 -12.68
C LEU A 252 5.60 -0.91 -12.93
N VAL A 253 4.67 -1.80 -13.27
CA VAL A 253 4.95 -3.21 -13.56
C VAL A 253 5.88 -3.36 -14.76
N ILE A 254 5.64 -2.60 -15.84
CA ILE A 254 6.48 -2.60 -17.04
C ILE A 254 7.88 -2.09 -16.70
N ILE A 255 7.98 -0.99 -15.95
CA ILE A 255 9.28 -0.45 -15.53
C ILE A 255 10.05 -1.49 -14.71
N THR A 256 9.42 -2.11 -13.71
CA THR A 256 10.06 -3.16 -12.91
C THR A 256 10.45 -4.36 -13.76
N ALA A 257 9.61 -4.79 -14.71
CA ALA A 257 9.93 -5.90 -15.61
C ALA A 257 11.16 -5.60 -16.48
N VAL A 258 11.31 -4.38 -17.00
CA VAL A 258 12.49 -3.96 -17.76
C VAL A 258 13.75 -4.06 -16.92
N PHE A 259 13.73 -3.57 -15.67
CA PHE A 259 14.88 -3.66 -14.77
C PHE A 259 15.18 -5.10 -14.35
N LEU A 260 14.17 -5.94 -14.13
CA LEU A 260 14.36 -7.37 -13.84
C LEU A 260 15.02 -8.11 -15.02
N ILE A 261 14.55 -7.86 -16.25
CA ILE A 261 15.18 -8.41 -17.46
C ILE A 261 16.64 -7.96 -17.51
N TYR A 262 16.89 -6.66 -17.35
CA TYR A 262 18.24 -6.11 -17.31
C TYR A 262 19.11 -6.81 -16.26
N THR A 263 18.64 -6.99 -15.03
CA THR A 263 19.42 -7.65 -13.96
C THR A 263 19.91 -9.04 -14.35
N PHE A 264 19.09 -9.84 -15.03
CA PHE A 264 19.45 -11.19 -15.43
C PHE A 264 20.19 -11.26 -16.77
N THR A 265 20.04 -10.27 -17.65
CA THR A 265 20.69 -10.24 -18.98
C THR A 265 21.86 -9.27 -19.09
N ALA A 266 22.18 -8.47 -18.06
CA ALA A 266 23.22 -7.43 -18.13
C ALA A 266 24.61 -7.98 -18.46
N HIS A 267 24.90 -9.23 -18.10
CA HIS A 267 26.16 -9.89 -18.44
C HIS A 267 26.37 -10.11 -19.96
N LEU A 268 25.29 -10.04 -20.74
CA LEU A 268 25.29 -10.17 -22.20
C LEU A 268 25.45 -8.82 -22.92
N LEU A 269 25.28 -7.69 -22.20
CA LEU A 269 25.33 -6.36 -22.79
C LEU A 269 26.78 -5.85 -22.95
N PRO A 270 27.06 -4.97 -23.93
CA PRO A 270 28.37 -4.36 -24.10
C PRO A 270 28.57 -3.09 -23.26
N GLY A 271 29.83 -2.71 -23.07
CA GLY A 271 30.22 -1.41 -22.49
C GLY A 271 29.82 -1.23 -21.03
N ILE A 272 29.37 -0.02 -20.67
CA ILE A 272 29.06 0.38 -19.30
C ILE A 272 27.87 -0.37 -18.68
N LEU A 273 27.03 -0.99 -19.51
CA LEU A 273 25.86 -1.75 -19.06
C LEU A 273 26.21 -3.20 -18.69
N LYS A 274 27.45 -3.63 -18.93
CA LYS A 274 27.87 -5.01 -18.69
C LYS A 274 28.15 -5.26 -17.22
N VAL A 275 27.44 -6.23 -16.64
CA VAL A 275 27.83 -6.82 -15.35
C VAL A 275 28.78 -7.98 -15.59
N GLN A 276 29.93 -8.01 -14.90
CA GLN A 276 30.96 -9.04 -15.12
C GLN A 276 30.52 -10.42 -14.64
N THR A 277 29.82 -10.49 -13.51
CA THR A 277 29.38 -11.74 -12.91
C THR A 277 27.85 -11.82 -12.92
N PRO A 278 27.24 -12.81 -13.60
CA PRO A 278 25.79 -12.95 -13.62
C PRO A 278 25.25 -13.21 -12.21
N TYR A 279 24.11 -12.60 -11.89
CA TYR A 279 23.39 -12.88 -10.65
C TYR A 279 22.61 -14.19 -10.78
N THR A 280 22.75 -15.08 -9.79
CA THR A 280 21.87 -16.24 -9.70
C THR A 280 20.50 -15.82 -9.19
N TRP A 281 19.46 -16.56 -9.58
CA TRP A 281 18.09 -16.36 -9.07
C TRP A 281 18.06 -16.35 -7.54
N GLN A 282 18.73 -17.33 -6.92
CA GLN A 282 18.81 -17.46 -5.46
C GLN A 282 19.44 -16.24 -4.79
N ARG A 283 20.55 -15.73 -5.33
CA ARG A 283 21.22 -14.55 -4.77
C ARG A 283 20.38 -13.29 -4.93
N PHE A 284 19.77 -13.08 -6.10
CA PHE A 284 18.97 -11.90 -6.37
C PHE A 284 17.72 -11.83 -5.48
N PHE A 285 16.91 -12.89 -5.48
CA PHE A 285 15.70 -12.92 -4.66
C PHE A 285 16.00 -13.02 -3.17
N GLY A 286 17.11 -13.67 -2.78
CA GLY A 286 17.62 -13.60 -1.42
C GLY A 286 17.88 -12.16 -0.99
N PHE A 287 18.59 -11.37 -1.79
CA PHE A 287 18.84 -9.96 -1.50
C PHE A 287 17.58 -9.08 -1.47
N LEU A 288 16.57 -9.41 -2.27
CA LEU A 288 15.41 -8.54 -2.50
C LEU A 288 14.54 -8.32 -1.25
N TYR A 289 14.55 -9.24 -0.28
CA TYR A 289 13.83 -9.10 0.99
C TYR A 289 14.79 -8.74 2.15
N THR A 290 15.57 -7.68 1.97
CA THR A 290 16.48 -7.09 2.97
C THR A 290 16.18 -5.62 3.23
N ASP A 291 16.92 -4.99 4.15
CA ASP A 291 16.92 -3.53 4.36
C ASP A 291 17.35 -2.71 3.13
N ALA A 292 18.00 -3.33 2.14
CA ALA A 292 18.35 -2.69 0.88
C ALA A 292 17.32 -2.98 -0.24
N GLY A 293 16.32 -3.80 0.04
CA GLY A 293 15.26 -4.19 -0.89
C GLY A 293 13.87 -3.84 -0.38
N ILE A 294 12.93 -4.77 -0.53
CA ILE A 294 11.52 -4.60 -0.17
C ILE A 294 11.32 -4.33 1.32
N LEU A 295 12.16 -4.88 2.20
CA LEU A 295 12.09 -4.58 3.63
C LEU A 295 12.83 -3.29 4.01
N GLY A 296 13.27 -2.49 3.05
CA GLY A 296 14.07 -1.29 3.28
C GLY A 296 13.28 -0.06 3.75
N PRO A 297 13.89 1.14 3.60
CA PRO A 297 13.34 2.40 4.09
C PRO A 297 11.94 2.72 3.57
N THR A 298 11.59 2.36 2.33
CA THR A 298 10.26 2.60 1.75
C THR A 298 9.16 1.95 2.60
N THR A 299 9.32 0.66 2.89
CA THR A 299 8.38 -0.10 3.71
C THR A 299 8.44 0.35 5.16
N ALA A 300 9.63 0.72 5.66
CA ALA A 300 9.76 1.31 6.99
C ALA A 300 8.89 2.57 7.12
N VAL A 301 9.07 3.56 6.23
CA VAL A 301 8.29 4.80 6.25
C VAL A 301 6.80 4.53 6.06
N SER A 302 6.43 3.61 5.17
CA SER A 302 5.03 3.22 4.95
C SER A 302 4.36 2.62 6.19
N SER A 303 5.05 1.71 6.85
CA SER A 303 4.56 1.00 8.04
C SER A 303 4.63 1.81 9.33
N THR A 304 5.48 2.83 9.43
CA THR A 304 5.60 3.64 10.66
C THR A 304 4.91 4.99 10.59
N TYR A 305 5.01 5.71 9.47
CA TYR A 305 4.52 7.08 9.38
C TYR A 305 3.29 7.19 8.48
N ILE A 306 3.36 6.67 7.26
CA ILE A 306 2.28 6.85 6.26
C ILE A 306 0.98 6.26 6.77
N ILE A 307 1.02 5.06 7.35
CA ILE A 307 -0.19 4.42 7.85
C ILE A 307 -0.90 5.22 8.94
N LEU A 308 -0.17 5.88 9.84
CA LEU A 308 -0.75 6.72 10.88
C LEU A 308 -1.46 7.94 10.27
N PHE A 309 -0.85 8.56 9.27
CA PHE A 309 -1.47 9.67 8.54
C PHE A 309 -2.70 9.23 7.76
N ILE A 310 -2.68 8.05 7.13
CA ILE A 310 -3.85 7.49 6.44
C ILE A 310 -4.99 7.19 7.42
N ILE A 311 -4.69 6.61 8.60
CA ILE A 311 -5.70 6.36 9.64
C ILE A 311 -6.31 7.67 10.11
N PHE A 312 -5.48 8.69 10.33
CA PHE A 312 -5.95 10.02 10.71
C PHE A 312 -6.78 10.69 9.60
N ALA A 313 -6.36 10.57 8.34
CA ALA A 313 -7.10 11.04 7.17
C ALA A 313 -8.49 10.40 7.09
N ALA A 314 -8.54 9.08 7.23
CA ALA A 314 -9.79 8.32 7.23
C ALA A 314 -10.71 8.74 8.38
N PHE A 315 -10.16 9.02 9.56
CA PHE A 315 -10.90 9.56 10.69
C PHE A 315 -11.49 10.95 10.39
N LEU A 316 -10.71 11.85 9.77
CA LEU A 316 -11.19 13.19 9.40
C LEU A 316 -12.29 13.14 8.33
N GLN A 317 -12.12 12.30 7.31
CA GLN A 317 -13.12 12.06 6.26
C GLN A 317 -14.41 11.50 6.86
N ALA A 318 -14.32 10.47 7.72
CA ALA A 318 -15.48 9.90 8.40
C ALA A 318 -16.20 10.89 9.33
N SER A 319 -15.48 11.89 9.85
CA SER A 319 -16.02 12.96 10.69
C SER A 319 -16.70 14.08 9.89
N LYS A 320 -16.74 14.00 8.55
CA LYS A 320 -17.24 15.05 7.64
C LYS A 320 -16.55 16.41 7.82
N VAL A 321 -15.26 16.37 8.19
CA VAL A 321 -14.45 17.59 8.33
C VAL A 321 -14.22 18.25 6.97
N GLY A 322 -14.25 17.52 5.85
CA GLY A 322 -14.13 18.08 4.50
C GLY A 322 -15.26 19.07 4.20
N ASP A 323 -16.51 18.67 4.42
CA ASP A 323 -17.68 19.55 4.31
C ASP A 323 -17.52 20.81 5.20
N TYR A 324 -17.06 20.64 6.44
CA TYR A 324 -16.78 21.74 7.35
C TYR A 324 -15.70 22.70 6.82
N PHE A 325 -14.60 22.20 6.28
CA PHE A 325 -13.52 23.02 5.72
C PHE A 325 -13.95 23.83 4.52
N VAL A 326 -14.75 23.24 3.62
CA VAL A 326 -15.30 23.98 2.48
C VAL A 326 -16.25 25.09 2.96
N ASN A 327 -17.16 24.78 3.89
CA ASN A 327 -18.08 25.76 4.46
C ASN A 327 -17.33 26.88 5.21
N PHE A 328 -16.26 26.54 5.94
CA PHE A 328 -15.38 27.50 6.59
C PHE A 328 -14.68 28.41 5.57
N ALA A 329 -14.19 27.87 4.46
CA ALA A 329 -13.60 28.65 3.38
C ALA A 329 -14.62 29.63 2.77
N PHE A 330 -15.87 29.21 2.56
CA PHE A 330 -16.96 30.10 2.15
C PHE A 330 -17.20 31.23 3.14
N ALA A 331 -17.23 30.94 4.44
CA ALA A 331 -17.40 31.95 5.47
C ALA A 331 -16.23 32.95 5.52
N ALA A 332 -15.00 32.46 5.38
CA ALA A 332 -13.79 33.28 5.47
C ALA A 332 -13.55 34.16 4.23
N ALA A 333 -13.80 33.64 3.03
CA ALA A 333 -13.38 34.28 1.77
C ALA A 333 -14.52 34.62 0.81
N GLY A 334 -15.73 34.08 0.99
CA GLY A 334 -16.82 34.20 0.03
C GLY A 334 -17.31 35.63 -0.22
N ARG A 335 -17.15 36.53 0.76
CA ARG A 335 -17.54 37.95 0.66
C ARG A 335 -16.45 38.86 0.06
N ALA A 336 -15.25 38.33 -0.18
CA ALA A 336 -14.16 39.12 -0.74
C ALA A 336 -14.35 39.38 -2.24
N ARG A 337 -13.64 40.38 -2.79
CA ARG A 337 -13.49 40.53 -4.26
C ARG A 337 -12.91 39.23 -4.82
N GLY A 338 -13.54 38.69 -5.87
CA GLY A 338 -13.17 37.37 -6.40
C GLY A 338 -13.53 36.20 -5.47
N GLY A 339 -14.50 36.38 -4.57
CA GLY A 339 -14.86 35.47 -3.48
C GLY A 339 -14.79 33.97 -3.82
N PRO A 340 -15.52 33.47 -4.82
CA PRO A 340 -15.49 32.05 -5.17
C PRO A 340 -14.11 31.50 -5.57
N ALA A 341 -13.25 32.32 -6.20
CA ALA A 341 -11.88 31.93 -6.53
C ALA A 341 -10.99 31.85 -5.28
N LYS A 342 -11.18 32.76 -4.32
CA LYS A 342 -10.47 32.70 -3.04
C LYS A 342 -10.96 31.54 -2.18
N VAL A 343 -12.26 31.25 -2.19
CA VAL A 343 -12.82 30.06 -1.54
C VAL A 343 -12.19 28.79 -2.10
N ALA A 344 -12.03 28.68 -3.43
CA ALA A 344 -11.33 27.55 -4.04
C ALA A 344 -9.92 27.36 -3.47
N ILE A 345 -9.16 28.44 -3.34
CA ILE A 345 -7.78 28.43 -2.82
C ILE A 345 -7.75 27.96 -1.36
N PHE A 346 -8.57 28.57 -0.49
CA PHE A 346 -8.63 28.19 0.93
C PHE A 346 -9.14 26.76 1.12
N ALA A 347 -10.22 26.39 0.42
CA ALA A 347 -10.79 25.05 0.51
C ALA A 347 -9.81 23.99 -0.01
N SER A 348 -9.13 24.22 -1.15
CA SER A 348 -8.10 23.32 -1.67
C SER A 348 -6.91 23.17 -0.73
N GLY A 349 -6.50 24.25 -0.05
CA GLY A 349 -5.44 24.20 0.95
C GLY A 349 -5.82 23.32 2.14
N LEU A 350 -7.01 23.55 2.71
CA LEU A 350 -7.54 22.75 3.81
C LEU A 350 -7.79 21.29 3.42
N MET A 351 -8.35 21.05 2.24
CA MET A 351 -8.62 19.71 1.73
C MET A 351 -7.34 18.95 1.38
N GLY A 352 -6.33 19.67 0.86
CA GLY A 352 -5.01 19.13 0.59
C GLY A 352 -4.30 18.59 1.83
N MET A 353 -4.56 19.18 3.01
CA MET A 353 -4.08 18.65 4.30
C MET A 353 -4.61 17.25 4.60
N ILE A 354 -5.78 16.88 4.05
CA ILE A 354 -6.45 15.60 4.29
C ILE A 354 -6.06 14.58 3.23
N ASN A 355 -6.28 14.89 1.95
CA ASN A 355 -6.18 13.88 0.90
C ASN A 355 -4.80 13.83 0.21
N GLY A 356 -4.01 14.90 0.28
CA GLY A 356 -2.71 14.96 -0.39
C GLY A 356 -2.72 14.80 -1.92
N THR A 357 -3.90 14.83 -2.57
CA THR A 357 -4.03 14.56 -4.01
C THR A 357 -4.65 15.75 -4.74
N SER A 358 -4.03 16.14 -5.87
CA SER A 358 -4.59 17.22 -6.69
C SER A 358 -5.92 16.83 -7.31
N ALA A 359 -6.05 15.59 -7.79
CA ALA A 359 -7.28 15.13 -8.44
C ALA A 359 -8.44 15.02 -7.44
N GLY A 360 -8.20 14.46 -6.24
CA GLY A 360 -9.18 14.40 -5.17
C GLY A 360 -9.60 15.79 -4.70
N ASN A 361 -8.66 16.73 -4.57
CA ASN A 361 -9.00 18.13 -4.29
C ASN A 361 -9.92 18.74 -5.36
N VAL A 362 -9.61 18.57 -6.65
CA VAL A 362 -10.47 19.11 -7.73
C VAL A 362 -11.87 18.48 -7.69
N VAL A 363 -11.99 17.19 -7.37
CA VAL A 363 -13.30 16.52 -7.23
C VAL A 363 -14.09 17.10 -6.05
N ALA A 364 -13.41 17.22 -4.91
CA ALA A 364 -13.96 17.75 -3.66
C ALA A 364 -14.39 19.22 -3.78
N THR A 365 -13.46 20.12 -4.07
CA THR A 365 -13.70 21.56 -4.04
C THR A 365 -14.19 22.09 -5.38
N GLY A 366 -13.68 21.55 -6.48
CA GLY A 366 -13.98 22.02 -7.85
C GLY A 366 -15.42 21.79 -8.30
N SER A 367 -16.07 20.74 -7.81
CA SER A 367 -17.49 20.46 -8.06
C SER A 367 -18.40 21.64 -7.66
N LEU A 368 -18.01 22.36 -6.61
CA LEU A 368 -18.74 23.49 -6.06
C LEU A 368 -18.16 24.84 -6.52
N THR A 369 -16.84 25.00 -6.50
CA THR A 369 -16.19 26.30 -6.76
C THR A 369 -16.22 26.69 -8.24
N ILE A 370 -16.07 25.73 -9.18
CA ILE A 370 -16.06 26.03 -10.63
C ILE A 370 -17.40 26.58 -11.11
N PRO A 371 -18.56 25.97 -10.78
CA PRO A 371 -19.86 26.55 -11.13
C PRO A 371 -20.08 27.93 -10.51
N LEU A 372 -19.66 28.14 -9.26
CA LEU A 372 -19.82 29.42 -8.57
C LEU A 372 -18.95 30.53 -9.18
N MET A 373 -17.68 30.25 -9.48
CA MET A 373 -16.80 31.16 -10.21
C MET A 373 -17.43 31.57 -11.56
N LYS A 374 -18.00 30.63 -12.30
CA LYS A 374 -18.71 30.91 -13.56
C LYS A 374 -19.95 31.79 -13.36
N LYS A 375 -20.75 31.55 -12.30
CA LYS A 375 -21.94 32.36 -11.98
C LYS A 375 -21.59 33.82 -11.70
N VAL A 376 -20.47 34.08 -11.02
CA VAL A 376 -20.02 35.44 -10.69
C VAL A 376 -19.20 36.12 -11.82
N GLY A 377 -19.00 35.44 -12.95
CA GLY A 377 -18.47 36.05 -14.18
C GLY A 377 -17.08 35.58 -14.63
N TYR A 378 -16.44 34.61 -13.96
CA TYR A 378 -15.17 34.05 -14.44
C TYR A 378 -15.38 33.28 -15.75
N HIS A 379 -14.45 33.42 -16.70
CA HIS A 379 -14.44 32.58 -17.89
C HIS A 379 -14.24 31.12 -17.50
N LYS A 380 -14.90 30.19 -18.22
CA LYS A 380 -14.83 28.74 -17.97
C LYS A 380 -13.39 28.21 -17.85
N LYS A 381 -12.49 28.70 -18.72
CA LYS A 381 -11.06 28.33 -18.73
C LYS A 381 -10.34 28.86 -17.48
N THR A 382 -10.60 30.10 -17.09
CA THR A 382 -10.01 30.71 -15.89
C THR A 382 -10.48 30.01 -14.62
N ALA A 383 -11.78 29.72 -14.50
CA ALA A 383 -12.32 28.99 -13.34
C ALA A 383 -11.66 27.61 -13.17
N GLY A 384 -11.51 26.86 -14.27
CA GLY A 384 -10.80 25.57 -14.24
C GLY A 384 -9.31 25.72 -13.93
N ALA A 385 -8.64 26.74 -14.44
CA ALA A 385 -7.22 26.99 -14.16
C ALA A 385 -6.97 27.38 -12.70
N VAL A 386 -7.83 28.21 -12.10
CA VAL A 386 -7.75 28.59 -10.68
C VAL A 386 -7.91 27.36 -9.80
N GLU A 387 -8.94 26.55 -10.04
CA GLU A 387 -9.18 25.33 -9.26
C GLU A 387 -8.02 24.35 -9.41
N ALA A 388 -7.53 24.12 -10.63
CA ALA A 388 -6.40 23.22 -10.88
C ALA A 388 -5.12 23.69 -10.18
N ALA A 389 -4.84 25.00 -10.20
CA ALA A 389 -3.69 25.57 -9.50
C ALA A 389 -3.85 25.43 -7.97
N ALA A 390 -4.99 25.87 -7.42
CA ALA A 390 -5.28 25.76 -5.99
C ALA A 390 -5.16 24.31 -5.49
N SER A 391 -5.78 23.36 -6.21
CA SER A 391 -5.77 21.94 -5.87
C SER A 391 -4.38 21.31 -5.94
N THR A 392 -3.53 21.77 -6.87
CA THR A 392 -2.14 21.28 -6.98
C THR A 392 -1.31 21.60 -5.74
N GLY A 393 -1.58 22.73 -5.09
CA GLY A 393 -0.95 23.08 -3.82
C GLY A 393 -1.19 22.07 -2.69
N GLY A 394 -2.25 21.27 -2.79
CA GLY A 394 -2.54 20.21 -1.82
C GLY A 394 -1.44 19.14 -1.72
N GLN A 395 -0.68 18.90 -2.79
CA GLN A 395 0.42 17.93 -2.76
C GLN A 395 1.59 18.36 -1.86
N ILE A 396 1.71 19.65 -1.54
CA ILE A 396 2.80 20.16 -0.69
C ILE A 396 2.29 20.65 0.66
N MET A 397 0.97 20.67 0.88
CA MET A 397 0.38 21.18 2.12
C MET A 397 0.44 20.11 3.23
N PRO A 398 1.15 20.35 4.34
CA PRO A 398 1.17 19.46 5.51
C PRO A 398 -0.20 19.38 6.19
N PRO A 399 -0.55 18.32 6.94
CA PRO A 399 0.37 17.28 7.44
C PRO A 399 0.47 16.03 6.56
N ILE A 400 -0.47 15.78 5.65
CA ILE A 400 -0.49 14.52 4.88
C ILE A 400 0.31 14.61 3.59
N MET A 401 0.21 15.74 2.86
CA MET A 401 0.95 16.00 1.63
C MET A 401 0.76 14.91 0.55
N GLY A 402 1.34 15.12 -0.63
CA GLY A 402 1.32 14.15 -1.72
C GLY A 402 2.41 13.09 -1.59
N ALA A 403 2.28 12.02 -2.40
CA ALA A 403 3.19 10.87 -2.38
C ALA A 403 4.68 11.23 -2.55
N GLY A 404 4.97 12.35 -3.23
CA GLY A 404 6.35 12.85 -3.40
C GLY A 404 7.05 13.18 -2.08
N ALA A 405 6.32 13.59 -1.03
CA ALA A 405 6.90 13.87 0.29
C ALA A 405 7.44 12.60 0.95
N PHE A 406 6.73 11.47 0.79
CA PHE A 406 7.18 10.17 1.28
C PHE A 406 8.40 9.67 0.50
N LEU A 407 8.41 9.85 -0.82
CA LEU A 407 9.56 9.51 -1.65
C LEU A 407 10.80 10.36 -1.29
N MET A 408 10.62 11.63 -0.93
CA MET A 408 11.71 12.46 -0.43
C MET A 408 12.24 11.95 0.92
N ALA A 409 11.37 11.60 1.87
CA ALA A 409 11.76 11.01 3.15
C ALA A 409 12.62 9.76 2.96
N GLU A 410 12.23 8.92 2.00
CA GLU A 410 12.96 7.72 1.62
C GLU A 410 14.33 8.03 1.01
N ILE A 411 14.39 8.82 -0.06
CA ILE A 411 15.63 9.08 -0.81
C ILE A 411 16.65 9.83 0.05
N THR A 412 16.19 10.75 0.89
CA THR A 412 17.06 11.57 1.73
C THR A 412 17.38 10.94 3.09
N GLY A 413 16.57 9.96 3.53
CA GLY A 413 16.64 9.42 4.89
C GLY A 413 16.21 10.40 5.98
N ILE A 414 15.63 11.56 5.62
CA ILE A 414 15.15 12.57 6.57
C ILE A 414 13.77 12.15 7.09
N PRO A 415 13.51 12.22 8.40
CA PRO A 415 12.20 11.93 8.96
C PRO A 415 11.09 12.74 8.29
N TYR A 416 9.96 12.10 7.99
CA TYR A 416 8.83 12.76 7.32
C TYR A 416 8.36 14.03 8.04
N THR A 417 8.38 14.03 9.38
CA THR A 417 7.98 15.18 10.20
C THR A 417 8.83 16.41 9.92
N GLU A 418 10.14 16.25 9.70
CA GLU A 418 11.03 17.35 9.35
C GLU A 418 10.72 17.89 7.96
N ILE A 419 10.45 17.00 7.00
CA ILE A 419 10.04 17.38 5.63
C ILE A 419 8.71 18.14 5.67
N ALA A 420 7.74 17.66 6.45
CA ALA A 420 6.44 18.30 6.60
C ALA A 420 6.56 19.70 7.23
N ILE A 421 7.40 19.86 8.27
CA ILE A 421 7.67 21.17 8.87
C ILE A 421 8.35 22.10 7.86
N ALA A 422 9.35 21.60 7.13
CA ALA A 422 10.04 22.37 6.09
C ALA A 422 9.10 22.79 4.96
N ALA A 423 8.09 21.96 4.63
CA ALA A 423 7.13 22.22 3.57
C ALA A 423 6.09 23.31 3.91
N ILE A 424 5.94 23.71 5.19
CA ILE A 424 5.03 24.79 5.59
C ILE A 424 5.35 26.09 4.83
N ILE A 425 6.63 26.46 4.75
CA ILE A 425 7.07 27.70 4.09
C ILE A 425 6.70 27.70 2.60
N PRO A 426 7.13 26.72 1.77
CA PRO A 426 6.78 26.71 0.35
C PRO A 426 5.28 26.53 0.12
N ALA A 427 4.56 25.77 0.97
CA ALA A 427 3.11 25.64 0.87
C ALA A 427 2.40 26.98 1.08
N VAL A 428 2.74 27.72 2.14
CA VAL A 428 2.17 29.06 2.38
C VAL A 428 2.50 30.00 1.22
N LEU A 429 3.75 30.04 0.77
CA LEU A 429 4.14 30.88 -0.37
C LEU A 429 3.38 30.54 -1.65
N TYR A 430 3.13 29.25 -1.91
CA TYR A 430 2.34 28.79 -3.05
C TYR A 430 0.91 29.31 -2.98
N PHE A 431 0.20 29.05 -1.87
CA PHE A 431 -1.20 29.48 -1.74
C PHE A 431 -1.34 31.00 -1.71
N VAL A 432 -0.40 31.73 -1.11
CA VAL A 432 -0.35 33.21 -1.16
C VAL A 432 -0.11 33.71 -2.58
N SER A 433 0.77 33.07 -3.33
CA SER A 433 1.01 33.42 -4.74
C SER A 433 -0.24 33.21 -5.60
N VAL A 434 -0.93 32.08 -5.44
CA VAL A 434 -2.18 31.81 -6.17
C VAL A 434 -3.27 32.79 -5.74
N TYR A 435 -3.34 33.15 -4.44
CA TYR A 435 -4.27 34.15 -3.93
C TYR A 435 -4.08 35.52 -4.59
N PHE A 436 -2.84 36.02 -4.67
CA PHE A 436 -2.56 37.29 -5.34
C PHE A 436 -2.80 37.27 -6.85
N MET A 437 -2.70 36.09 -7.48
CA MET A 437 -2.98 35.95 -8.91
C MET A 437 -4.48 36.08 -9.24
N VAL A 438 -5.36 35.74 -8.30
CA VAL A 438 -6.82 35.77 -8.50
C VAL A 438 -7.52 37.01 -7.92
N ASP A 439 -6.82 37.76 -7.06
CA ASP A 439 -7.30 39.03 -6.50
C ASP A 439 -7.29 40.16 -7.54
#